data_AF-A0A840YMX9-F1
#
_entry.id   AF-A0A840YMX9-F1
#
_cell.length_a   1.000
_cell.length_b   1.000
_cell.length_c   1.000
_cell.angle_alpha   90.00
_cell.angle_beta   90.00
_cell.angle_gamma   90.00
#
_symmetry.space_group_name_H-M   'P 1'
#
loop_
_entity.id
_entity.type
_entity.pdbx_description
1 polymer ?
#
loop_
_entity_poly.entity_id
_entity_poly.type
_entity_poly.pdbx_seq_one_letter_code
_entity_poly.pdbx_strand_id
1 'polypeptide(L)'
;MSDSPEHPWQPRPVPVDWLWNTLEVGGPAERVEAFREAAAGSGVVPWVLDLVALEEEFLLPMAGPQDGVRAISLSGAKVLARRLRDAATANHQAALARMGTDRSCPFDLHRLLPVPPGILALGPEEGESKRWLRTHWGVTRPLRHVELLPSTLDGRKRKMGQLRIGFWSADWSPWAAIARLRRAWPELSLELRPHYPGSRPETDGEERPTPTSQPAPERKGRKRQAGTGARRGA
;
A
#
# COMPACT_ATOMS: atom_id res chain seq x y z
N MET A 1 30.99 -21.72 -7.92
CA MET A 1 29.68 -21.87 -7.25
C MET A 1 30.00 -21.91 -5.76
N SER A 2 29.96 -20.76 -5.09
CA SER A 2 30.15 -20.68 -3.64
C SER A 2 28.76 -20.61 -3.01
N ASP A 3 28.36 -21.70 -2.36
CA ASP A 3 27.28 -21.68 -1.38
C ASP A 3 27.71 -20.77 -0.22
N SER A 4 27.03 -19.66 -0.05
CA SER A 4 27.12 -18.87 1.19
C SER A 4 26.49 -19.70 2.31
N PRO A 5 27.13 -19.86 3.48
CA PRO A 5 26.56 -20.63 4.57
C PRO A 5 25.33 -19.90 5.12
N GLU A 6 24.17 -20.53 4.98
CA GLU A 6 22.94 -20.11 5.64
C GLU A 6 23.21 -19.99 7.15
N HIS A 7 23.07 -18.78 7.71
CA HIS A 7 23.21 -18.55 9.14
C HIS A 7 21.94 -19.04 9.85
N PRO A 8 22.00 -20.15 10.62
CA PRO A 8 20.81 -20.84 11.13
C PRO A 8 20.04 -20.07 12.22
N TRP A 9 20.57 -18.94 12.69
CA TRP A 9 19.98 -18.13 13.76
C TRP A 9 19.33 -16.83 13.31
N GLN A 10 19.33 -16.53 12.00
CA GLN A 10 18.54 -15.41 11.50
C GLN A 10 17.13 -15.92 11.18
N PRO A 11 16.11 -15.61 12.00
CA PRO A 11 14.74 -15.88 11.61
C PRO A 11 14.47 -15.12 10.32
N ARG A 12 14.32 -15.84 9.20
CA ARG A 12 13.91 -15.23 7.94
C ARG A 12 12.52 -14.63 8.17
N PRO A 13 12.30 -13.35 7.84
CA PRO A 13 10.95 -12.81 7.83
C PRO A 13 10.09 -13.72 6.95
N VAL A 14 9.03 -14.30 7.50
CA VAL A 14 8.08 -15.07 6.69
C VAL A 14 7.50 -14.08 5.67
N PRO A 15 7.69 -14.30 4.36
CA PRO A 15 7.16 -13.39 3.36
C PRO A 15 5.65 -13.26 3.53
N VAL A 16 5.16 -12.02 3.48
CA VAL A 16 3.72 -11.78 3.45
C VAL A 16 3.25 -12.03 2.03
N ASP A 17 2.33 -12.97 1.87
CA ASP A 17 1.71 -13.24 0.58
C ASP A 17 0.60 -12.23 0.34
N TRP A 18 0.68 -11.48 -0.75
CA TRP A 18 -0.36 -10.53 -1.12
C TRP A 18 -1.33 -11.19 -2.08
N LEU A 19 -2.61 -11.20 -1.71
CA LEU A 19 -3.70 -11.76 -2.50
C LEU A 19 -4.58 -10.64 -3.04
N TRP A 20 -4.81 -10.63 -4.35
CA TRP A 20 -5.79 -9.72 -4.95
C TRP A 20 -7.20 -10.25 -4.69
N ASN A 21 -8.13 -9.36 -4.35
CA ASN A 21 -9.52 -9.70 -4.12
C ASN A 21 -10.44 -8.73 -4.85
N THR A 22 -11.60 -9.24 -5.23
CA THR A 22 -12.75 -8.43 -5.62
C THR A 22 -13.87 -8.60 -4.62
N LEU A 23 -14.40 -7.49 -4.11
CA LEU A 23 -15.64 -7.45 -3.34
C LEU A 23 -16.74 -6.85 -4.21
N GLU A 24 -17.82 -7.58 -4.40
CA GLU A 24 -19.04 -7.09 -5.03
C GLU A 24 -20.13 -6.92 -3.96
N VAL A 25 -20.71 -5.73 -3.90
CA VAL A 25 -21.81 -5.39 -3.01
C VAL A 25 -23.02 -5.08 -3.87
N GLY A 26 -24.11 -5.83 -3.70
CA GLY A 26 -25.36 -5.66 -4.45
C GLY A 26 -26.55 -5.51 -3.53
N GLY A 27 -27.63 -4.91 -4.04
CA GLY A 27 -28.87 -4.73 -3.28
C GLY A 27 -29.64 -3.48 -3.68
N PRO A 28 -30.65 -3.07 -2.90
CA PRO A 28 -31.36 -1.82 -3.14
C PRO A 28 -30.40 -0.64 -3.27
N ALA A 29 -30.59 0.20 -4.31
CA ALA A 29 -29.64 1.25 -4.66
C ALA A 29 -29.33 2.19 -3.47
N GLU A 30 -30.35 2.59 -2.71
CA GLU A 30 -30.20 3.43 -1.52
C GLU A 30 -29.33 2.78 -0.43
N ARG A 31 -29.42 1.45 -0.27
CA ARG A 31 -28.65 0.70 0.73
C ARG A 31 -27.20 0.54 0.30
N VAL A 32 -26.96 0.34 -1.00
CA VAL A 32 -25.61 0.28 -1.58
C VAL A 32 -24.91 1.64 -1.45
N GLU A 33 -25.62 2.75 -1.71
CA GLU A 33 -25.08 4.10 -1.51
C GLU A 33 -24.78 4.39 -0.04
N ALA A 34 -25.69 4.03 0.89
CA ALA A 34 -25.44 4.17 2.31
C ALA A 34 -24.21 3.36 2.78
N PHE A 35 -24.03 2.15 2.25
CA PHE A 35 -22.83 1.35 2.50
C PHE A 35 -21.57 2.01 1.93
N ARG A 36 -21.63 2.54 0.70
CA ARG A 36 -20.51 3.26 0.07
C ARG A 36 -20.05 4.43 0.92
N GLU A 37 -20.98 5.24 1.44
CA GLU A 37 -20.67 6.37 2.32
C GLU A 37 -20.11 5.94 3.69
N ALA A 38 -20.64 4.84 4.24
CA ALA A 38 -20.14 4.26 5.48
C ALA A 38 -18.72 3.69 5.30
N ALA A 39 -18.44 3.07 4.15
CA ALA A 39 -17.16 2.44 3.83
C ALA A 39 -16.08 3.43 3.40
N ALA A 40 -16.44 4.57 2.81
CA ALA A 40 -15.49 5.54 2.30
C ALA A 40 -14.71 6.21 3.44
N GLY A 41 -13.38 6.11 3.43
CA GLY A 41 -12.52 6.63 4.48
C GLY A 41 -11.14 7.07 3.97
N SER A 42 -10.19 7.20 4.90
CA SER A 42 -8.80 7.56 4.56
C SER A 42 -7.99 6.34 4.13
N GLY A 43 -8.44 5.12 4.43
CA GLY A 43 -7.65 3.90 4.24
C GLY A 43 -6.47 3.79 5.21
N VAL A 44 -6.43 4.65 6.24
CA VAL A 44 -5.34 4.73 7.21
C VAL A 44 -5.81 4.14 8.53
N VAL A 45 -5.05 3.18 9.04
CA VAL A 45 -5.21 2.70 10.42
C VAL A 45 -4.31 3.54 11.34
N PRO A 46 -4.85 4.17 12.40
CA PRO A 46 -4.13 5.13 13.22
C PRO A 46 -3.25 4.46 14.28
N TRP A 47 -2.30 3.64 13.83
CA TRP A 47 -1.34 2.97 14.71
C TRP A 47 -0.47 3.97 15.45
N VAL A 48 -0.17 3.69 16.72
CA VAL A 48 0.95 4.35 17.39
C VAL A 48 2.25 3.73 16.86
N LEU A 49 3.16 4.56 16.36
CA LEU A 49 4.43 4.11 15.82
C LEU A 49 5.50 4.12 16.92
N ASP A 50 6.17 2.99 17.15
CA ASP A 50 7.42 2.96 17.89
C ASP A 50 8.54 3.52 17.01
N LEU A 51 8.87 4.79 17.26
CA LEU A 51 9.86 5.51 16.47
C LEU A 51 11.28 5.00 16.70
N VAL A 52 11.58 4.41 17.86
CA VAL A 52 12.90 3.87 18.17
C VAL A 52 13.10 2.57 17.40
N ALA A 53 12.12 1.66 17.47
CA ALA A 53 12.14 0.42 16.70
C ALA A 53 12.18 0.68 15.19
N LEU A 54 11.44 1.70 14.71
CA LEU A 54 11.43 2.07 13.30
C LEU A 54 12.79 2.59 12.78
N GLU A 55 13.52 3.38 13.60
CA GLU A 55 14.88 3.81 13.24
C GLU A 55 15.85 2.63 13.19
N GLU A 56 15.73 1.68 14.13
CA GLU A 56 16.53 0.45 14.12
C GLU A 56 16.23 -0.39 12.87
N GLU A 57 14.95 -0.57 12.51
CA GLU A 57 14.53 -1.30 11.30
C GLU A 57 15.15 -0.70 10.03
N PHE A 58 15.23 0.62 9.93
CA PHE A 58 15.94 1.27 8.81
C PHE A 58 17.47 1.09 8.90
N LEU A 59 18.05 1.15 10.10
CA LEU A 59 19.49 1.06 10.31
C LEU A 59 20.07 -0.31 9.97
N LEU A 60 19.41 -1.39 10.42
CA LEU A 60 19.90 -2.76 10.31
C LEU A 60 20.34 -3.16 8.88
N PRO A 61 19.52 -3.00 7.81
CA PRO A 61 19.92 -3.36 6.45
C PRO A 61 21.07 -2.48 5.91
N MET A 62 21.21 -1.24 6.38
CA MET A 62 22.30 -0.35 5.97
C MET A 62 23.62 -0.63 6.72
N ALA A 63 23.53 -1.09 7.97
CA ALA A 63 24.68 -1.34 8.83
C ALA A 63 25.35 -2.70 8.56
N GLY A 64 24.63 -3.67 7.99
CA GLY A 64 25.14 -4.99 7.61
C GLY A 64 24.42 -5.56 6.38
N PRO A 65 24.86 -5.21 5.16
CA PRO A 65 24.26 -5.75 3.92
C PRO A 65 24.47 -7.26 3.83
N GLN A 66 23.48 -7.99 3.32
CA GLN A 66 23.54 -9.45 3.15
C GLN A 66 24.69 -9.90 2.22
N ASP A 67 25.12 -9.05 1.30
CA ASP A 67 26.14 -9.34 0.28
C ASP A 67 27.54 -8.76 0.60
N GLY A 68 27.76 -8.29 1.83
CA GLY A 68 29.05 -7.72 2.23
C GLY A 68 29.11 -6.19 2.12
N VAL A 69 30.10 -5.65 1.39
CA VAL A 69 30.65 -4.27 1.57
C VAL A 69 29.56 -3.20 1.74
N ARG A 70 29.64 -2.47 2.86
CA ARG A 70 28.73 -1.36 3.16
C ARG A 70 28.84 -0.25 2.13
N ALA A 71 27.71 0.09 1.51
CA ALA A 71 27.61 1.24 0.59
C ALA A 71 27.84 2.59 1.30
N ILE A 72 27.57 2.67 2.61
CA ILE A 72 27.72 3.87 3.43
C ILE A 72 28.42 3.55 4.76
N SER A 73 29.07 4.54 5.35
CA SER A 73 29.65 4.40 6.69
C SER A 73 28.55 4.15 7.74
N LEU A 74 28.90 3.53 8.86
CA LEU A 74 27.94 3.33 9.97
C LEU A 74 27.39 4.66 10.50
N SER A 75 28.21 5.71 10.57
CA SER A 75 27.74 7.05 10.94
C SER A 75 26.76 7.61 9.91
N GLY A 76 27.01 7.42 8.61
CA GLY A 76 26.10 7.77 7.53
C GLY A 76 24.79 7.00 7.59
N ALA A 77 24.83 5.69 7.86
CA ALA A 77 23.64 4.85 8.04
C ALA A 77 22.76 5.34 9.19
N LYS A 78 23.35 5.68 10.34
CA LYS A 78 22.62 6.26 11.47
C LYS A 78 21.95 7.59 11.13
N VAL A 79 22.63 8.46 10.38
CA VAL A 79 22.03 9.74 9.93
C VAL A 79 20.87 9.49 8.98
N LEU A 80 21.02 8.57 8.03
CA LEU A 80 19.98 8.24 7.07
C LEU A 80 18.77 7.59 7.75
N ALA A 81 18.99 6.67 8.69
CA ALA A 81 17.92 6.02 9.45
C ALA A 81 17.07 7.04 10.23
N ARG A 82 17.71 8.02 10.90
CA ARG A 82 17.01 9.14 11.55
C ARG A 82 16.14 9.93 10.59
N ARG A 83 16.67 10.27 9.41
CA ARG A 83 15.92 11.03 8.39
C ARG A 83 14.73 10.25 7.87
N LEU A 84 14.88 8.94 7.67
CA LEU A 84 13.78 8.06 7.27
C LEU A 84 12.71 7.97 8.36
N ARG A 85 13.10 7.82 9.64
CA ARG A 85 12.18 7.89 10.79
C ARG A 85 11.42 9.21 10.82
N ASP A 86 12.11 10.35 10.67
CA ASP A 86 11.48 11.68 10.67
C ASP A 86 10.48 11.83 9.51
N ALA A 87 10.86 11.39 8.31
CA ALA A 87 9.98 11.43 7.14
C ALA A 87 8.75 10.52 7.30
N ALA A 88 8.94 9.30 7.80
CA ALA A 88 7.85 8.37 8.09
C ALA A 88 6.89 8.94 9.14
N THR A 89 7.42 9.57 10.20
CA THR A 89 6.63 10.22 11.25
C THR A 89 5.82 11.36 10.68
N ALA A 90 6.44 12.25 9.90
CA ALA A 90 5.75 13.39 9.29
C ALA A 90 4.63 12.93 8.34
N ASN A 91 4.90 11.92 7.50
CA ASN A 91 3.91 11.33 6.60
C ASN A 91 2.74 10.71 7.37
N HIS A 92 3.04 9.98 8.45
CA HIS A 92 2.02 9.39 9.30
C HIS A 92 1.14 10.45 9.96
N GLN A 93 1.72 11.48 10.57
CA GLN A 93 0.97 12.58 11.18
C GLN A 93 0.10 13.32 10.16
N ALA A 94 0.62 13.58 8.96
CA ALA A 94 -0.16 14.20 7.89
C ALA A 94 -1.34 13.31 7.45
N ALA A 95 -1.16 11.99 7.43
CA ALA A 95 -2.23 11.04 7.14
C ALA A 95 -3.30 11.04 8.24
N LEU A 96 -2.89 11.02 9.52
CA LEU A 96 -3.80 11.10 10.67
C LEU A 96 -4.65 12.38 10.65
N ALA A 97 -4.02 13.52 10.36
CA ALA A 97 -4.70 14.82 10.32
C ALA A 97 -5.86 14.88 9.31
N ARG A 98 -5.81 14.06 8.24
CA ARG A 98 -6.84 14.04 7.20
C ARG A 98 -7.92 12.98 7.42
N MET A 99 -7.78 12.08 8.39
CA MET A 99 -8.70 10.94 8.58
C MET A 99 -10.18 11.34 8.72
N GLY A 100 -10.44 12.47 9.38
CA GLY A 100 -11.80 12.97 9.58
C GLY A 100 -12.51 13.37 8.28
N THR A 101 -11.77 13.85 7.28
CA THR A 101 -12.30 14.46 6.06
C THR A 101 -12.03 13.65 4.80
N ASP A 102 -10.98 12.82 4.80
CA ASP A 102 -10.58 12.03 3.64
C ASP A 102 -11.55 10.86 3.40
N ARG A 103 -12.03 10.76 2.16
CA ARG A 103 -12.96 9.73 1.68
C ARG A 103 -12.46 9.09 0.38
N SER A 104 -11.16 9.24 0.09
CA SER A 104 -10.54 8.73 -1.14
C SER A 104 -10.45 7.21 -1.20
N CYS A 105 -10.36 6.53 -0.05
CA CYS A 105 -10.39 5.07 0.02
C CYS A 105 -11.85 4.60 -0.02
N PRO A 106 -12.28 3.84 -1.05
CA PRO A 106 -13.69 3.46 -1.22
C PRO A 106 -14.13 2.33 -0.26
N PHE A 107 -13.17 1.65 0.38
CA PHE A 107 -13.44 0.57 1.34
C PHE A 107 -12.42 0.56 2.47
N ASP A 108 -12.71 1.33 3.52
CA ASP A 108 -11.89 1.45 4.71
C ASP A 108 -12.42 0.54 5.83
N LEU A 109 -11.71 -0.57 6.07
CA LEU A 109 -12.06 -1.51 7.14
C LEU A 109 -11.97 -0.89 8.53
N HIS A 110 -11.08 0.08 8.77
CA HIS A 110 -11.00 0.72 10.08
C HIS A 110 -12.21 1.61 10.34
N ARG A 111 -12.73 2.26 9.30
CA ARG A 111 -13.96 3.04 9.42
C ARG A 111 -15.18 2.17 9.70
N LEU A 112 -15.29 1.01 9.05
CA LEU A 112 -16.42 0.09 9.23
C LEU A 112 -16.31 -0.75 10.50
N LEU A 113 -15.09 -1.22 10.83
CA LEU A 113 -14.76 -2.17 11.88
C LEU A 113 -13.51 -1.69 12.62
N PRO A 114 -13.63 -0.67 13.48
CA PRO A 114 -12.49 0.01 14.06
C PRO A 114 -11.60 -0.91 14.90
N VAL A 115 -10.30 -0.70 14.74
CA VAL A 115 -9.28 -1.31 15.60
C VAL A 115 -9.34 -0.60 16.95
N PRO A 116 -9.46 -1.32 18.09
CA PRO A 116 -9.56 -0.72 19.40
C PRO A 116 -8.31 0.08 19.79
N PRO A 117 -8.44 1.17 20.58
CA PRO A 117 -7.30 1.98 21.01
C PRO A 117 -6.18 1.19 21.70
N GLY A 118 -6.53 0.20 22.54
CA GLY A 118 -5.54 -0.65 23.20
C GLY A 118 -4.70 -1.48 22.23
N ILE A 119 -5.26 -1.86 21.08
CA ILE A 119 -4.52 -2.59 20.02
C ILE A 119 -3.74 -1.60 19.16
N LEU A 120 -4.32 -0.44 18.84
CA LEU A 120 -3.62 0.63 18.09
C LEU A 120 -2.34 1.10 18.78
N ALA A 121 -2.35 1.14 20.12
CA ALA A 121 -1.22 1.54 20.94
C ALA A 121 -0.01 0.58 20.86
N LEU A 122 -0.25 -0.69 20.52
CA LEU A 122 0.81 -1.68 20.33
C LEU A 122 1.59 -1.44 19.03
N GLY A 123 0.94 -0.87 18.01
CA GLY A 123 1.53 -0.67 16.69
C GLY A 123 1.33 -1.86 15.75
N PRO A 124 1.69 -1.70 14.45
CA PRO A 124 1.25 -2.60 13.38
C PRO A 124 2.04 -3.91 13.33
N GLU A 125 3.27 -3.94 13.85
CA GLU A 125 4.14 -5.10 13.75
C GLU A 125 4.03 -6.06 14.94
N GLU A 126 3.37 -5.64 16.01
CA GLU A 126 3.17 -6.44 17.21
C GLU A 126 2.34 -7.69 16.96
N GLY A 127 2.75 -8.78 17.60
CA GLY A 127 2.08 -10.08 17.44
C GLY A 127 0.62 -10.04 17.87
N GLU A 128 0.30 -9.27 18.90
CA GLU A 128 -1.09 -9.10 19.36
C GLU A 128 -1.95 -8.30 18.39
N SER A 129 -1.41 -7.23 17.80
CA SER A 129 -2.07 -6.48 16.73
C SER A 129 -2.37 -7.38 15.53
N LYS A 130 -1.39 -8.16 15.07
CA LYS A 130 -1.56 -9.12 13.97
C LYS A 130 -2.60 -10.19 14.30
N ARG A 131 -2.62 -10.71 15.53
CA ARG A 131 -3.65 -11.66 16.00
C ARG A 131 -5.04 -11.02 15.98
N TRP A 132 -5.17 -9.80 16.49
CA TRP A 132 -6.44 -9.08 16.47
C TRP A 132 -6.96 -8.89 15.05
N LEU A 133 -6.12 -8.39 14.13
CA LEU A 133 -6.50 -8.22 12.72
C LEU A 133 -6.90 -9.55 12.10
N ARG A 134 -6.17 -10.63 12.38
CA ARG A 134 -6.51 -11.96 11.86
C ARG A 134 -7.88 -12.42 12.36
N THR A 135 -8.16 -12.26 13.65
CA THR A 135 -9.43 -12.67 14.25
C THR A 135 -10.61 -11.83 13.78
N HIS A 136 -10.45 -10.51 13.67
CA HIS A 136 -11.56 -9.60 13.45
C HIS A 136 -11.73 -9.20 11.98
N TRP A 137 -10.64 -9.13 11.22
CA TRP A 137 -10.67 -8.79 9.80
C TRP A 137 -10.39 -10.00 8.90
N GLY A 138 -9.64 -11.00 9.37
CA GLY A 138 -9.23 -12.17 8.57
C GLY A 138 -7.87 -12.01 7.91
N VAL A 139 -7.17 -10.91 8.16
CA VAL A 139 -5.89 -10.52 7.52
C VAL A 139 -4.87 -10.13 8.59
N THR A 140 -3.57 -10.16 8.27
CA THR A 140 -2.51 -9.78 9.23
C THR A 140 -2.06 -8.33 9.09
N ARG A 141 -2.43 -7.66 8.00
CA ARG A 141 -2.11 -6.26 7.70
C ARG A 141 -3.32 -5.56 7.10
N PRO A 142 -3.41 -4.22 7.19
CA PRO A 142 -4.45 -3.44 6.51
C PRO A 142 -4.47 -3.69 5.00
N LEU A 143 -5.63 -3.48 4.38
CA LEU A 143 -5.80 -3.60 2.93
C LEU A 143 -4.92 -2.59 2.18
N ARG A 144 -4.49 -2.95 0.96
CA ARG A 144 -3.67 -2.09 0.10
C ARG A 144 -4.29 -1.91 -1.27
N HIS A 145 -4.00 -0.76 -1.90
CA HIS A 145 -4.50 -0.37 -3.22
C HIS A 145 -5.99 -0.65 -3.39
N VAL A 146 -6.77 -0.10 -2.47
CA VAL A 146 -8.22 -0.23 -2.50
C VAL A 146 -8.77 0.71 -3.57
N GLU A 147 -9.50 0.17 -4.55
CA GLU A 147 -9.99 0.92 -5.70
C GLU A 147 -11.41 0.52 -6.08
N LEU A 148 -12.14 1.45 -6.72
CA LEU A 148 -13.43 1.18 -7.32
C LEU A 148 -13.24 0.50 -8.68
N LEU A 149 -13.96 -0.59 -8.90
CA LEU A 149 -13.99 -1.29 -10.18
C LEU A 149 -15.27 -0.90 -10.96
N PRO A 150 -15.24 -0.97 -12.31
CA PRO A 150 -16.42 -0.70 -13.13
C PRO A 150 -17.60 -1.59 -12.74
N SER A 151 -18.79 -0.99 -12.64
CA SER A 151 -20.05 -1.72 -12.42
C SER A 151 -20.36 -2.64 -13.60
N THR A 152 -20.94 -3.81 -13.33
CA THR A 152 -21.44 -4.77 -14.32
C THR A 152 -22.96 -4.75 -14.43
N LEU A 153 -23.65 -3.96 -13.61
CA LEU A 153 -25.09 -3.79 -13.70
C LEU A 153 -25.49 -2.96 -14.92
N ASP A 154 -26.54 -3.41 -15.62
CA ASP A 154 -27.22 -2.61 -16.63
C ASP A 154 -27.93 -1.40 -15.96
N GLY A 155 -27.55 -0.18 -16.37
CA GLY A 155 -28.07 1.09 -15.84
C GLY A 155 -29.58 1.30 -16.03
N ARG A 156 -30.27 0.41 -16.77
CA ARG A 156 -31.73 0.39 -16.85
C ARG A 156 -32.41 -0.08 -15.55
N LYS A 157 -31.69 -0.80 -14.68
CA LYS A 157 -32.21 -1.29 -13.38
C LYS A 157 -32.07 -0.25 -12.26
N ARG A 158 -32.80 0.87 -12.38
CA ARG A 158 -32.68 2.05 -11.49
C ARG A 158 -32.87 1.80 -9.98
N LYS A 159 -33.49 0.69 -9.57
CA LYS A 159 -33.72 0.35 -8.15
C LYS A 159 -32.64 -0.54 -7.53
N MET A 160 -31.75 -1.11 -8.35
CA MET A 160 -30.67 -2.01 -7.92
C MET A 160 -29.34 -1.27 -8.02
N GLY A 161 -28.55 -1.30 -6.96
CA GLY A 161 -27.20 -0.78 -6.93
C GLY A 161 -26.17 -1.90 -6.98
N GLN A 162 -24.97 -1.56 -7.45
CA GLN A 162 -23.80 -2.40 -7.31
C GLN A 162 -22.57 -1.53 -7.04
N LEU A 163 -21.76 -1.97 -6.09
CA LEU A 163 -20.46 -1.43 -5.78
C LEU A 163 -19.44 -2.55 -5.95
N ARG A 164 -18.44 -2.37 -6.80
CA ARG A 164 -17.35 -3.33 -7.02
C ARG A 164 -16.04 -2.71 -6.58
N ILE A 165 -15.26 -3.46 -5.82
CA ILE A 165 -14.06 -2.96 -5.15
C ILE A 165 -12.92 -3.97 -5.35
N GLY A 166 -11.77 -3.47 -5.81
CA GLY A 166 -10.52 -4.22 -5.89
C GLY A 166 -9.61 -3.87 -4.72
N PHE A 167 -8.90 -4.84 -4.16
CA PHE A 167 -7.87 -4.58 -3.14
C PHE A 167 -6.93 -5.77 -2.94
N TRP A 168 -5.76 -5.48 -2.38
CA TRP A 168 -4.83 -6.48 -1.88
C TRP A 168 -5.01 -6.72 -0.39
N SER A 169 -4.96 -7.99 0.02
CA SER A 169 -4.96 -8.41 1.42
C SER A 169 -3.75 -9.28 1.74
N ALA A 170 -3.28 -9.18 2.98
CA ALA A 170 -2.12 -9.94 3.45
C ALA A 170 -2.53 -11.34 3.93
N ASP A 171 -1.82 -12.34 3.41
CA ASP A 171 -1.89 -13.79 3.64
C ASP A 171 -3.20 -14.46 3.22
N TRP A 172 -4.34 -13.81 3.49
CA TRP A 172 -5.68 -14.38 3.31
C TRP A 172 -6.68 -13.31 2.88
N SER A 173 -7.87 -13.73 2.44
CA SER A 173 -8.99 -12.82 2.17
C SER A 173 -9.62 -12.34 3.48
N PRO A 174 -10.18 -11.11 3.55
CA PRO A 174 -10.73 -10.55 4.80
C PRO A 174 -12.12 -11.12 5.16
N TRP A 175 -12.26 -12.45 5.13
CA TRP A 175 -13.56 -13.12 5.28
C TRP A 175 -14.24 -12.82 6.61
N ALA A 176 -13.48 -12.71 7.71
CA ALA A 176 -14.05 -12.39 9.02
C ALA A 176 -14.71 -11.00 9.04
N ALA A 177 -14.07 -10.00 8.41
CA ALA A 177 -14.67 -8.69 8.22
C ALA A 177 -15.94 -8.79 7.37
N ILE A 178 -15.89 -9.45 6.20
CA ILE A 178 -17.04 -9.56 5.30
C ILE A 178 -18.22 -10.28 5.98
N ALA A 179 -17.97 -11.36 6.73
CA ALA A 179 -19.01 -12.06 7.47
C ALA A 179 -19.68 -11.17 8.54
N ARG A 180 -18.92 -10.29 9.18
CA ARG A 180 -19.49 -9.29 10.12
C ARG A 180 -20.28 -8.21 9.39
N LEU A 181 -19.79 -7.73 8.25
CA LEU A 181 -20.50 -6.73 7.44
C LEU A 181 -21.82 -7.27 6.90
N ARG A 182 -21.89 -8.53 6.46
CA ARG A 182 -23.16 -9.17 6.05
C ARG A 182 -24.22 -9.17 7.15
N ARG A 183 -23.81 -9.32 8.41
CA ARG A 183 -24.72 -9.25 9.56
C ARG A 183 -25.17 -7.82 9.86
N ALA A 184 -24.30 -6.83 9.64
CA ALA A 184 -24.60 -5.42 9.86
C ALA A 184 -25.43 -4.80 8.72
N TRP A 185 -25.36 -5.38 7.52
CA TRP A 185 -26.05 -4.93 6.31
C TRP A 185 -26.84 -6.08 5.68
N PRO A 186 -27.89 -6.59 6.35
CA PRO A 186 -28.60 -7.79 5.93
C PRO A 186 -29.36 -7.63 4.59
N GLU A 187 -29.64 -6.39 4.16
CA GLU A 187 -30.30 -6.11 2.88
C GLU A 187 -29.34 -6.14 1.68
N LEU A 188 -28.03 -6.29 1.93
CA LEU A 188 -26.99 -6.30 0.90
C LEU A 188 -26.42 -7.71 0.69
N SER A 189 -26.18 -8.07 -0.56
CA SER A 189 -25.29 -9.18 -0.90
C SER A 189 -23.86 -8.67 -0.90
N LEU A 190 -22.96 -9.31 -0.14
CA LEU A 190 -21.53 -9.03 -0.18
C LEU A 190 -20.83 -10.30 -0.67
N GLU A 191 -20.28 -10.29 -1.87
CA GLU A 191 -19.55 -11.41 -2.47
C GLU A 191 -18.06 -11.10 -2.55
N LEU A 192 -17.25 -11.90 -1.86
CA LEU A 192 -15.79 -11.77 -1.86
C LEU A 192 -15.19 -12.86 -2.75
N ARG A 193 -14.37 -12.46 -3.70
CA ARG A 193 -13.68 -13.37 -4.65
C ARG A 193 -12.16 -13.15 -4.55
N PRO A 194 -11.41 -14.08 -3.94
CA PRO A 194 -9.95 -14.06 -3.99
C PRO A 194 -9.44 -14.51 -5.37
N HIS A 195 -8.36 -13.91 -5.84
CA HIS A 195 -7.70 -14.25 -7.10
C HIS A 195 -6.34 -14.87 -6.81
N TYR A 196 -6.29 -16.19 -6.76
CA TYR A 196 -5.05 -16.90 -6.52
C TYR A 196 -4.15 -16.88 -7.78
N PRO A 197 -2.82 -16.88 -7.61
CA PRO A 197 -1.92 -17.03 -8.74
C PRO A 197 -2.28 -18.29 -9.54
N GLY A 198 -2.52 -18.14 -10.85
CA GLY A 198 -2.96 -19.22 -11.74
C GLY A 198 -4.47 -19.26 -12.04
N SER A 199 -5.29 -18.43 -11.39
CA SER A 199 -6.75 -18.37 -11.62
C SER A 199 -7.23 -17.04 -12.20
N ARG A 200 -6.36 -16.25 -12.85
CA ARG A 200 -6.71 -14.90 -13.33
C ARG A 200 -7.84 -15.02 -14.37
N PRO A 201 -9.02 -14.42 -14.17
CA PRO A 201 -9.91 -14.17 -15.28
C PRO A 201 -9.18 -13.23 -16.23
N GLU A 202 -9.00 -13.65 -17.48
CA GLU A 202 -8.50 -12.80 -18.55
C GLU A 202 -9.32 -11.52 -18.55
N THR A 203 -8.71 -10.44 -18.07
CA THR A 203 -9.17 -9.10 -18.40
C THR A 203 -8.75 -8.90 -19.84
N ASP A 204 -9.74 -8.95 -20.74
CA ASP A 204 -9.61 -8.46 -22.11
C ASP A 204 -8.89 -7.12 -22.10
N GLY A 205 -7.76 -7.09 -22.81
CA GLY A 205 -7.13 -5.88 -23.35
C GLY A 205 -6.77 -4.77 -22.36
N GLU A 206 -5.63 -4.89 -21.70
CA GLU A 206 -4.85 -3.69 -21.40
C GLU A 206 -3.36 -3.98 -21.60
N GLU A 207 -2.85 -3.45 -22.72
CA GLU A 207 -1.44 -3.46 -23.10
C GLU A 207 -0.59 -2.96 -21.93
N ARG A 208 0.44 -3.73 -21.59
CA ARG A 208 1.55 -3.25 -20.77
C ARG A 208 2.06 -1.94 -21.39
N PRO A 209 2.12 -0.82 -20.66
CA PRO A 209 2.91 0.31 -21.12
C PRO A 209 4.37 -0.13 -21.09
N THR A 210 4.94 -0.30 -22.27
CA THR A 210 6.38 -0.42 -22.52
C THR A 210 7.07 0.77 -21.86
N PRO A 211 8.18 0.57 -21.12
CA PRO A 211 8.92 1.70 -20.56
C PRO A 211 9.44 2.55 -21.71
N THR A 212 8.89 3.76 -21.84
CA THR A 212 9.39 4.81 -22.73
C THR A 212 10.86 5.06 -22.43
N SER A 213 11.72 4.69 -23.38
CA SER A 213 13.11 5.15 -23.45
C SER A 213 13.13 6.68 -23.38
N GLN A 214 13.79 7.21 -22.36
CA GLN A 214 14.12 8.63 -22.26
C GLN A 214 14.95 9.05 -23.49
N PRO A 215 14.60 10.15 -24.19
CA PRO A 215 15.48 10.70 -25.22
C PRO A 215 16.71 11.36 -24.57
N ALA A 216 17.88 11.04 -25.13
CA ALA A 216 19.18 11.56 -24.74
C ALA A 216 19.24 13.10 -24.85
N PRO A 217 20.05 13.79 -24.02
CA PRO A 217 20.14 15.25 -24.07
C PRO A 217 20.82 15.74 -25.36
N GLU A 218 20.11 16.59 -26.10
CA GLU A 218 20.58 17.30 -27.28
C GLU A 218 21.85 18.13 -26.97
N ARG A 219 22.91 17.86 -27.73
CA ARG A 219 24.12 18.68 -27.80
C ARG A 219 23.78 20.06 -28.37
N LYS A 220 23.66 21.07 -27.50
CA LYS A 220 23.58 22.48 -27.94
C LYS A 220 24.85 22.89 -28.68
N GLY A 221 24.65 23.30 -29.93
CA GLY A 221 25.67 23.77 -30.85
C GLY A 221 26.46 24.96 -30.30
N ARG A 222 27.78 24.83 -30.40
CA ARG A 222 28.77 25.86 -30.08
C ARG A 222 28.71 26.94 -31.16
N LYS A 223 28.02 28.05 -30.88
CA LYS A 223 28.08 29.26 -31.72
C LYS A 223 29.51 29.81 -31.70
N ARG A 224 30.13 29.87 -32.88
CA ARG A 224 31.36 30.61 -33.16
C ARG A 224 31.04 32.12 -33.08
N GLN A 225 31.65 32.82 -32.14
CA GLN A 225 31.78 34.27 -32.20
C GLN A 225 33.13 34.58 -32.84
N ALA A 226 33.07 35.26 -33.98
CA ALA A 226 34.20 35.96 -34.58
C ALA A 226 34.43 37.25 -33.80
N GLY A 227 35.67 37.46 -33.36
CA GLY A 227 36.16 38.70 -32.76
C GLY A 227 37.50 39.03 -33.39
N THR A 228 37.45 39.91 -34.38
CA THR A 228 38.55 40.58 -35.06
C THR A 228 39.40 41.39 -34.07
N GLY A 229 40.74 41.41 -34.19
CA GLY A 229 41.53 42.47 -33.58
C GLY A 229 43.00 42.22 -33.25
N ALA A 230 43.85 42.25 -34.29
CA ALA A 230 45.13 42.99 -34.34
C ALA A 230 46.39 42.55 -33.55
N ARG A 231 47.48 42.46 -34.35
CA ARG A 231 48.84 43.04 -34.18
C ARG A 231 50.05 42.14 -33.81
N ARG A 232 51.11 42.36 -34.63
CA ARG A 232 52.56 42.07 -34.52
C ARG A 232 53.00 40.64 -34.88
N GLY A 233 54.01 40.41 -35.72
CA GLY A 233 54.90 41.31 -36.45
C GLY A 233 55.86 40.51 -37.35
N ALA A 234 56.79 41.25 -37.96
CA ALA A 234 57.84 40.87 -38.93
C ALA A 234 57.37 40.67 -40.37
#